data_AF-A0A933QFT9-F1
#
_entry.id   AF-A0A933QFT9-F1
#
_cell.length_a   1.000
_cell.length_b   1.000
_cell.length_c   1.000
_cell.angle_alpha   90.00
_cell.angle_beta   90.00
_cell.angle_gamma   90.00
#
_symmetry.space_group_name_H-M   'P 1'
#
loop_
_entity.id
_entity.type
_entity.pdbx_description
1 polymer ?
#
loop_
_entity_poly.entity_id
_entity_poly.type
_entity_poly.pdbx_seq_one_letter_code
_entity_poly.pdbx_strand_id
1 'polypeptide(L)'
;MHRIIRSISFCAAFVIAAIVATPSQAVPAFARQTGKACSTCHFQHYPALNSYGQDFKAGGFTDMGKQPLLKGSDLSLPSILNASLFFKFRYQDTNGKDTAGTATAASGDWQVPDEFALLFGGRVTDNIGFMLEGQLADNTAPFLAGFKMPAMYKVGEEIKAGVVPYTTDALGAAYGFELLNTGTVRNVRVNEHRSETSAQQYIGTATPATGAAFVLY
;
A
#
# COMPACT_ATOMS: atom_id res chain seq x y z
N MET A 1 2.70 17.60 -43.89
CA MET A 1 2.44 18.67 -42.89
C MET A 1 1.81 18.15 -41.59
N HIS A 2 0.69 17.43 -41.61
CA HIS A 2 0.00 16.97 -40.39
C HIS A 2 0.81 16.05 -39.44
N ARG A 3 1.73 15.21 -39.94
CA ARG A 3 2.57 14.35 -39.10
C ARG A 3 3.61 15.14 -38.30
N ILE A 4 4.21 16.16 -38.94
CA ILE A 4 5.22 17.03 -38.31
C ILE A 4 4.57 17.90 -37.23
N ILE A 5 3.37 18.44 -37.50
CA ILE A 5 2.61 19.22 -36.51
C ILE A 5 2.23 18.34 -35.30
N ARG A 6 1.77 17.10 -35.52
CA ARG A 6 1.48 16.16 -34.42
C ARG A 6 2.71 15.81 -33.58
N SER A 7 3.87 15.58 -34.21
CA SER A 7 5.13 15.31 -33.49
C SER A 7 5.60 16.52 -32.68
N ILE A 8 5.49 17.72 -33.22
CA ILE A 8 5.84 18.96 -32.50
C ILE A 8 4.88 19.18 -31.33
N SER A 9 3.58 18.98 -31.51
CA SER A 9 2.60 19.08 -30.43
C SER A 9 2.83 18.05 -29.32
N PHE A 10 3.23 16.82 -29.67
CA PHE A 10 3.54 15.78 -28.69
C PHE A 10 4.82 16.07 -27.91
N CYS A 11 5.89 16.52 -28.59
CA CYS A 11 7.12 16.97 -27.93
C CYS A 11 6.88 18.18 -27.04
N ALA A 12 6.10 19.16 -27.50
CA ALA A 12 5.73 20.33 -26.70
C ALA A 12 4.94 19.92 -25.45
N ALA A 13 3.97 19.01 -25.58
CA ALA A 13 3.22 18.48 -24.44
C ALA A 13 4.12 17.73 -23.44
N PHE A 14 5.08 16.94 -23.94
CA PHE A 14 6.04 16.23 -23.09
C PHE A 14 6.99 17.19 -22.36
N VAL A 15 7.49 18.22 -23.05
CA VAL A 15 8.36 19.25 -22.46
C VAL A 15 7.61 20.09 -21.42
N ILE A 16 6.36 20.46 -21.70
CA ILE A 16 5.50 21.16 -20.73
C ILE A 16 5.24 20.26 -19.50
N ALA A 17 4.94 18.98 -19.70
CA ALA A 17 4.77 18.03 -18.60
C ALA A 17 6.05 17.86 -17.75
N ALA A 18 7.22 17.87 -18.39
CA ALA A 18 8.50 17.82 -17.69
C ALA A 18 8.82 19.12 -16.91
N ILE A 19 8.44 20.29 -17.44
CA ILE A 19 8.63 21.59 -16.76
C ILE A 19 7.64 21.74 -15.58
N VAL A 20 6.43 21.20 -15.70
CA VAL A 20 5.39 21.23 -14.66
C VAL A 20 5.53 20.04 -13.69
N ALA A 21 6.52 19.18 -13.89
CA ALA A 21 6.84 18.09 -12.96
C ALA A 21 7.34 18.67 -11.63
N THR A 22 6.39 19.00 -10.75
CA THR A 22 6.68 19.24 -9.35
C THR A 22 7.23 17.96 -8.73
N PRO A 23 8.11 18.03 -7.71
CA PRO A 23 8.45 16.85 -6.94
C PRO A 23 7.14 16.20 -6.51
N SER A 24 6.93 14.95 -6.96
CA SER A 24 5.73 14.17 -6.72
C SER A 24 5.30 14.33 -5.26
N GLN A 25 4.26 15.15 -5.02
CA GLN A 25 3.55 15.21 -3.75
C GLN A 25 2.56 14.03 -3.61
N ALA A 26 2.73 12.97 -4.41
CA ALA A 26 2.11 11.69 -4.16
C ALA A 26 2.79 11.12 -2.91
N VAL A 27 2.19 11.41 -1.76
CA VAL A 27 2.75 11.01 -0.49
C VAL A 27 2.00 9.77 -0.04
N PRO A 28 2.62 8.58 -0.03
CA PRO A 28 2.22 7.50 0.88
C PRO A 28 2.11 8.09 2.29
N ALA A 29 1.08 7.76 3.07
CA ALA A 29 0.90 8.33 4.42
C ALA A 29 2.22 8.39 5.24
N PHE A 30 3.07 7.37 5.12
CA PHE A 30 4.36 7.32 5.81
C PHE A 30 5.51 8.12 5.20
N ALA A 31 5.49 8.49 3.92
CA ALA A 31 6.55 9.32 3.33
C ALA A 31 6.47 10.77 3.80
N ARG A 32 5.28 11.29 4.16
CA ARG A 32 5.13 12.59 4.85
C ARG A 32 5.72 12.52 6.25
N GLN A 33 5.44 11.43 6.94
CA GLN A 33 5.95 11.20 8.29
C GLN A 33 7.47 11.17 8.33
N THR A 34 8.10 10.40 7.43
CA THR A 34 9.56 10.19 7.41
C THR A 34 10.31 11.25 6.61
N GLY A 35 9.64 11.94 5.67
CA GLY A 35 10.25 12.88 4.75
C GLY A 35 11.27 12.23 3.79
N LYS A 36 11.19 10.90 3.60
CA LYS A 36 12.13 10.13 2.77
C LYS A 36 11.58 9.93 1.36
N ALA A 37 12.48 9.75 0.39
CA ALA A 37 12.10 9.44 -0.99
C ALA A 37 11.52 8.02 -1.07
N CYS A 38 10.66 7.76 -2.07
CA CYS A 38 10.02 6.46 -2.25
C CYS A 38 11.04 5.31 -2.38
N SER A 39 12.16 5.55 -3.07
CA SER A 39 13.28 4.61 -3.23
C SER A 39 14.04 4.31 -1.93
N THR A 40 13.85 5.12 -0.88
CA THR A 40 14.40 4.82 0.44
C THR A 40 13.69 3.63 1.08
N CYS A 41 12.37 3.46 0.85
CA CYS A 41 11.59 2.35 1.40
C CYS A 41 11.37 1.21 0.40
N HIS A 42 11.23 1.54 -0.89
CA HIS A 42 10.85 0.58 -1.93
C HIS A 42 12.01 0.28 -2.87
N PHE A 43 11.99 -0.92 -3.43
CA PHE A 43 12.74 -1.22 -4.64
C PHE A 43 12.09 -0.56 -5.87
N GLN A 44 12.80 -0.53 -7.00
CA GLN A 44 12.28 0.07 -8.25
C GLN A 44 11.00 -0.62 -8.76
N HIS A 45 10.78 -1.90 -8.43
CA HIS A 45 9.50 -2.57 -8.58
C HIS A 45 8.58 -2.28 -7.37
N TYR A 46 7.83 -1.19 -7.44
CA TYR A 46 6.79 -0.90 -6.45
C TYR A 46 5.69 -1.97 -6.50
N PRO A 47 5.14 -2.41 -5.35
CA PRO A 47 5.29 -1.87 -4.00
C PRO A 47 6.29 -2.63 -3.09
N ALA A 48 7.14 -3.51 -3.62
CA ALA A 48 8.05 -4.32 -2.79
C ALA A 48 9.01 -3.44 -1.96
N LEU A 49 9.20 -3.79 -0.69
CA LEU A 49 10.04 -3.05 0.24
C LEU A 49 11.49 -3.53 0.20
N ASN A 50 12.42 -2.59 0.30
CA ASN A 50 13.82 -2.88 0.60
C ASN A 50 14.03 -3.07 2.12
N SER A 51 15.25 -3.31 2.57
CA SER A 51 15.56 -3.54 4.00
C SER A 51 15.04 -2.42 4.91
N TYR A 52 15.29 -1.15 4.55
CA TYR A 52 14.82 -0.02 5.34
C TYR A 52 13.28 0.04 5.40
N GLY A 53 12.60 -0.20 4.28
CA GLY A 53 11.15 -0.25 4.25
C GLY A 53 10.56 -1.37 5.12
N GLN A 54 11.20 -2.54 5.10
CA GLN A 54 10.83 -3.67 5.95
C GLN A 54 11.04 -3.34 7.42
N ASP A 55 12.19 -2.75 7.79
CA ASP A 55 12.50 -2.33 9.16
C ASP A 55 11.50 -1.29 9.68
N PHE A 56 11.09 -0.35 8.83
CA PHE A 56 10.09 0.65 9.18
C PHE A 56 8.73 0.01 9.48
N LYS A 57 8.29 -0.91 8.62
CA LYS A 57 7.02 -1.63 8.78
C LYS A 57 7.05 -2.58 9.99
N ALA A 58 8.12 -3.37 10.12
CA ALA A 58 8.35 -4.28 11.22
C ALA A 58 8.46 -3.53 12.56
N GLY A 59 9.07 -2.36 12.54
CA GLY A 59 9.19 -1.45 13.69
C GLY A 59 7.90 -0.73 14.09
N GLY A 60 6.78 -0.99 13.42
CA GLY A 60 5.48 -0.46 13.79
C GLY A 60 5.17 0.94 13.27
N PHE A 61 5.80 1.37 12.17
CA PHE A 61 5.54 2.66 11.54
C PHE A 61 5.86 3.89 12.41
N THR A 62 6.80 3.76 13.34
CA THR A 62 7.12 4.84 14.29
C THR A 62 8.29 5.71 13.87
N ASP A 63 9.07 5.36 12.85
CA ASP A 63 10.18 6.23 12.42
C ASP A 63 9.66 7.59 11.94
N MET A 64 10.34 8.67 12.35
CA MET A 64 9.91 10.05 12.13
C MET A 64 10.99 10.83 11.38
N GLY A 65 10.53 11.69 10.47
CA GLY A 65 11.35 12.67 9.79
C GLY A 65 11.27 14.04 10.43
N LYS A 66 11.13 15.06 9.59
CA LYS A 66 11.08 16.48 10.01
C LYS A 66 9.68 16.96 10.38
N GLN A 67 8.66 16.11 10.27
CA GLN A 67 7.30 16.51 10.60
C GLN A 67 7.21 16.86 12.11
N PRO A 68 6.65 18.03 12.48
CA PRO A 68 6.50 18.40 13.89
C PRO A 68 5.67 17.38 14.66
N LEU A 69 5.98 17.22 15.95
CA LEU A 69 5.27 16.30 16.84
C LEU A 69 4.49 17.10 17.89
N LEU A 70 3.25 16.69 18.12
CA LEU A 70 2.49 17.04 19.31
C LEU A 70 2.91 16.07 20.42
N LYS A 71 3.61 16.60 21.43
CA LYS A 71 4.14 15.80 22.54
C LYS A 71 3.25 15.91 23.78
N GLY A 72 2.82 14.78 24.31
CA GLY A 72 2.27 14.61 25.67
C GLY A 72 3.23 13.79 26.54
N SER A 73 2.79 13.37 27.74
CA SER A 73 3.61 12.54 28.63
C SER A 73 4.05 11.23 27.96
N ASP A 74 3.13 10.58 27.23
CA ASP A 74 3.33 9.27 26.60
C ASP A 74 2.91 9.27 25.12
N LEU A 75 2.69 10.45 24.56
CA LEU A 75 2.09 10.63 23.23
C LEU A 75 3.06 11.39 22.32
N SER A 76 3.30 10.85 21.13
CA SER A 76 4.16 11.48 20.12
C SER A 76 3.49 11.42 18.74
N LEU A 77 2.45 12.23 18.58
CA LEU A 77 1.65 12.30 17.35
C LEU A 77 2.27 13.25 16.33
N PRO A 78 2.32 12.88 15.04
CA PRO A 78 2.57 13.83 13.97
C PRO A 78 1.53 14.95 14.00
N SER A 79 1.97 16.21 13.84
CA SER A 79 1.08 17.39 13.86
C SER A 79 0.07 17.46 12.71
N ILE A 80 0.23 16.58 11.72
CA ILE A 80 -0.62 16.45 10.54
C ILE A 80 -0.93 14.97 10.39
N LEU A 81 -2.21 14.62 10.30
CA LEU A 81 -2.62 13.27 9.96
C LEU A 81 -2.26 12.98 8.51
N ASN A 82 -1.44 11.97 8.28
CA ASN A 82 -1.01 11.62 6.94
C ASN A 82 -1.98 10.64 6.29
N ALA A 83 -2.40 10.98 5.08
CA ALA A 83 -3.32 10.20 4.27
C ALA A 83 -2.82 10.14 2.82
N SER A 84 -3.16 9.04 2.14
CA SER A 84 -2.85 8.84 0.74
C SER A 84 -4.00 8.12 0.03
N LEU A 85 -4.23 8.48 -1.22
CA LEU A 85 -5.22 7.85 -2.09
C LEU A 85 -4.50 7.00 -3.14
N PHE A 86 -4.92 5.75 -3.28
CA PHE A 86 -4.47 4.83 -4.31
C PHE A 86 -5.65 4.46 -5.21
N PHE A 87 -5.43 4.47 -6.52
CA PHE A 87 -6.36 3.94 -7.50
C PHE A 87 -5.59 3.22 -8.61
N LYS A 88 -6.18 2.17 -9.16
CA LYS A 88 -5.57 1.38 -10.23
C LYS A 88 -6.56 1.19 -11.36
N PHE A 89 -6.06 1.30 -12.59
CA PHE A 89 -6.78 0.97 -13.82
C PHE A 89 -6.10 -0.24 -14.45
N ARG A 90 -6.87 -1.21 -14.94
CA ARG A 90 -6.33 -2.39 -15.63
C ARG A 90 -6.99 -2.56 -16.99
N TYR A 91 -6.19 -2.98 -17.97
CA TYR A 91 -6.68 -3.67 -19.15
C TYR A 91 -6.25 -5.14 -19.04
N GLN A 92 -7.19 -6.07 -19.19
CA GLN A 92 -6.91 -7.50 -19.13
C GLN A 92 -7.37 -8.18 -20.41
N ASP A 93 -6.48 -8.99 -20.98
CA ASP A 93 -6.74 -9.81 -22.17
C ASP A 93 -6.27 -11.24 -21.87
N THR A 94 -7.09 -12.24 -22.21
CA THR A 94 -6.83 -13.65 -21.92
C THR A 94 -7.07 -14.51 -23.15
N ASN A 95 -6.31 -15.59 -23.33
CA ASN A 95 -6.43 -16.48 -24.49
C ASN A 95 -7.70 -17.38 -24.50
N GLY A 96 -8.78 -16.96 -23.82
CA GLY A 96 -10.05 -17.66 -23.75
C GLY A 96 -10.91 -17.47 -25.00
N LYS A 97 -12.14 -18.00 -24.97
CA LYS A 97 -13.18 -17.67 -25.95
C LYS A 97 -14.34 -17.03 -25.22
N ASP A 98 -14.89 -15.96 -25.77
CA ASP A 98 -16.13 -15.42 -25.25
C ASP A 98 -17.25 -16.44 -25.38
N THR A 99 -18.11 -16.47 -24.35
CA THR A 99 -19.39 -17.15 -24.46
C THR A 99 -20.38 -16.18 -25.10
N ALA A 100 -21.19 -16.66 -26.05
CA ALA A 100 -22.15 -15.80 -26.74
C ALA A 100 -23.05 -15.05 -25.72
N GLY A 101 -23.02 -13.71 -25.78
CA GLY A 101 -23.80 -12.84 -24.88
C GLY A 101 -23.10 -12.45 -23.58
N THR A 102 -21.87 -12.87 -23.33
CA THR A 102 -21.08 -12.45 -22.16
C THR A 102 -19.67 -12.08 -22.59
N ALA A 103 -19.36 -10.78 -22.62
CA ALA A 103 -17.98 -10.32 -22.79
C ALA A 103 -17.15 -10.81 -21.61
N THR A 104 -16.06 -11.52 -21.89
CA THR A 104 -15.10 -11.95 -20.88
C THR A 104 -13.80 -11.19 -21.05
N ALA A 105 -12.82 -11.41 -20.18
CA ALA A 105 -11.46 -10.91 -20.42
C ALA A 105 -10.84 -11.45 -21.72
N ALA A 106 -11.48 -12.38 -22.44
CA ALA A 106 -10.99 -12.88 -23.74
C ALA A 106 -11.21 -11.92 -24.92
N SER A 107 -12.11 -10.94 -24.80
CA SER A 107 -12.29 -9.85 -25.77
C SER A 107 -11.53 -8.57 -25.41
N GLY A 108 -10.75 -8.60 -24.32
CA GLY A 108 -10.21 -7.39 -23.69
C GLY A 108 -11.22 -6.73 -22.74
N ASP A 109 -10.80 -6.45 -21.51
CA ASP A 109 -11.61 -5.86 -20.45
C ASP A 109 -10.90 -4.65 -19.83
N TRP A 110 -11.58 -3.50 -19.80
CA TRP A 110 -11.10 -2.28 -19.14
C TRP A 110 -11.75 -2.15 -17.76
N GLN A 111 -10.93 -2.24 -16.71
CA GLN A 111 -11.34 -2.18 -15.32
C GLN A 111 -11.01 -0.81 -14.74
N VAL A 112 -12.05 0.01 -14.57
CA VAL A 112 -11.93 1.43 -14.20
C VAL A 112 -12.92 1.78 -13.07
N PRO A 113 -12.46 1.87 -11.80
CA PRO A 113 -11.16 1.42 -11.27
C PRO A 113 -11.14 -0.11 -10.98
N ASP A 114 -9.99 -0.75 -11.14
CA ASP A 114 -9.74 -2.13 -10.64
C ASP A 114 -9.49 -2.14 -9.11
N GLU A 115 -8.93 -1.05 -8.58
CA GLU A 115 -8.63 -0.94 -7.15
C GLU A 115 -8.71 0.52 -6.70
N PHE A 116 -9.18 0.72 -5.47
CA PHE A 116 -9.23 2.02 -4.81
C PHE A 116 -8.98 1.83 -3.31
N ALA A 117 -8.06 2.61 -2.74
CA ALA A 117 -7.79 2.59 -1.30
C ALA A 117 -7.45 3.97 -0.75
N LEU A 118 -8.08 4.34 0.37
CA LEU A 118 -7.70 5.47 1.20
C LEU A 118 -6.86 4.97 2.37
N LEU A 119 -5.57 5.25 2.33
CA LEU A 119 -4.63 4.82 3.36
C LEU A 119 -4.34 5.96 4.31
N PHE A 120 -4.56 5.73 5.60
CA PHE A 120 -4.13 6.60 6.69
C PHE A 120 -3.08 5.87 7.51
N GLY A 121 -2.12 6.60 8.05
CA GLY A 121 -1.14 5.97 8.90
C GLY A 121 -0.28 6.98 9.63
N GLY A 122 0.24 6.54 10.76
CA GLY A 122 1.28 7.27 11.44
C GLY A 122 1.66 6.75 12.81
N ARG A 123 2.57 7.47 13.44
CA ARG A 123 3.02 7.25 14.82
C ARG A 123 1.95 7.69 15.82
N VAL A 124 1.79 6.93 16.89
CA VAL A 124 0.99 7.26 18.08
C VAL A 124 1.91 7.59 19.25
N THR A 125 2.82 6.67 19.54
CA THR A 125 3.86 6.80 20.57
C THR A 125 5.21 6.37 20.00
N ASP A 126 6.25 6.35 20.82
CA ASP A 126 7.59 5.92 20.41
C ASP A 126 7.66 4.47 19.95
N ASN A 127 6.69 3.66 20.38
CA ASN A 127 6.63 2.23 20.13
C ASN A 127 5.32 1.79 19.46
N ILE A 128 4.37 2.70 19.27
CA ILE A 128 3.05 2.38 18.72
C ILE A 128 2.80 3.24 17.49
N GLY A 129 2.42 2.61 16.39
CA GLY A 129 1.91 3.29 15.20
C GLY A 129 0.65 2.61 14.69
N PHE A 130 0.13 3.08 13.55
CA PHE A 130 -1.05 2.49 12.94
C PHE A 130 -1.05 2.63 11.43
N MET A 131 -1.84 1.78 10.79
CA MET A 131 -2.24 1.87 9.40
C MET A 131 -3.72 1.53 9.28
N LEU A 132 -4.47 2.37 8.57
CA LEU A 132 -5.88 2.19 8.24
C LEU A 132 -6.03 2.24 6.73
N GLU A 133 -6.80 1.31 6.19
CA GLU A 133 -7.17 1.19 4.79
C GLU A 133 -8.69 1.29 4.68
N GLY A 134 -9.14 2.36 4.01
CA GLY A 134 -10.52 2.56 3.63
C GLY A 134 -10.75 2.18 2.17
N GLN A 135 -11.92 1.66 1.85
CA GLN A 135 -12.33 1.31 0.49
C GLN A 135 -13.54 2.15 0.05
N LEU A 136 -13.77 2.20 -1.26
CA LEU A 136 -15.06 2.68 -1.77
C LEU A 136 -16.11 1.64 -1.37
N ALA A 137 -16.91 2.00 -0.37
CA ALA A 137 -18.13 1.28 -0.07
C ALA A 137 -19.06 1.38 -1.29
N ASP A 138 -19.43 0.24 -1.90
CA ASP A 138 -20.77 0.16 -2.48
C ASP A 138 -21.79 0.29 -1.34
N ASN A 139 -23.09 0.48 -1.63
CA ASN A 139 -24.10 0.70 -0.58
C ASN A 139 -24.25 -0.46 0.44
N THR A 140 -23.41 -1.50 0.38
CA THR A 140 -23.43 -2.69 1.24
C THR A 140 -22.14 -2.95 2.01
N ALA A 141 -20.97 -2.48 1.55
CA ALA A 141 -19.69 -2.75 2.20
C ALA A 141 -19.30 -1.66 3.23
N PRO A 142 -18.73 -2.03 4.39
CA PRO A 142 -18.15 -1.05 5.31
C PRO A 142 -16.98 -0.30 4.67
N PHE A 143 -16.86 1.00 5.00
CA PHE A 143 -15.72 1.81 4.56
C PHE A 143 -14.37 1.23 4.99
N LEU A 144 -14.29 0.62 6.17
CA LEU A 144 -13.05 0.06 6.71
C LEU A 144 -12.73 -1.29 6.06
N ALA A 145 -11.68 -1.32 5.22
CA ALA A 145 -11.16 -2.55 4.62
C ALA A 145 -10.08 -3.20 5.51
N GLY A 146 -9.29 -2.38 6.21
CA GLY A 146 -8.25 -2.88 7.09
C GLY A 146 -7.78 -1.88 8.13
N PHE A 147 -7.38 -2.38 9.28
CA PHE A 147 -6.72 -1.59 10.32
C PHE A 147 -5.71 -2.46 11.06
N LYS A 148 -4.55 -1.89 11.38
CA LYS A 148 -3.59 -2.49 12.30
C LYS A 148 -2.91 -1.43 13.15
N MET A 149 -2.54 -1.80 14.36
CA MET A 149 -1.89 -0.91 15.31
C MET A 149 -0.72 -1.62 16.00
N PRO A 150 0.45 -1.73 15.35
CA PRO A 150 1.59 -2.42 15.93
C PRO A 150 2.09 -1.69 17.20
N ALA A 151 2.26 -2.44 18.27
CA ALA A 151 2.97 -2.02 19.48
C ALA A 151 4.28 -2.82 19.59
N MET A 152 5.39 -2.21 19.18
CA MET A 152 6.68 -2.86 19.00
C MET A 152 7.74 -2.25 19.93
N TYR A 153 8.33 -3.08 20.79
CA TYR A 153 9.30 -2.68 21.81
C TYR A 153 10.63 -3.36 21.56
N LYS A 154 11.74 -2.64 21.79
CA LYS A 154 13.07 -3.25 21.75
C LYS A 154 13.22 -4.22 22.93
N VAL A 155 13.77 -5.39 22.65
CA VAL A 155 14.15 -6.41 23.62
C VAL A 155 15.63 -6.69 23.43
N GLY A 156 16.48 -6.06 24.24
CA GLY A 156 17.92 -5.99 23.99
C GLY A 156 18.27 -4.96 22.92
N GLU A 157 19.39 -5.17 22.22
CA GLU A 157 19.94 -4.19 21.28
C GLU A 157 19.40 -4.35 19.85
N GLU A 158 19.17 -5.59 19.41
CA GLU A 158 18.86 -5.91 18.01
C GLU A 158 17.41 -6.37 17.78
N ILE A 159 16.76 -6.93 18.80
CA ILE A 159 15.46 -7.58 18.64
C ILE A 159 14.34 -6.63 19.05
N LYS A 160 13.22 -6.69 18.33
CA LYS A 160 11.93 -6.10 18.69
C LYS A 160 10.91 -7.19 18.94
N ALA A 161 10.17 -7.08 20.02
CA ALA A 161 9.02 -7.91 20.30
C ALA A 161 7.77 -7.05 20.41
N GLY A 162 6.62 -7.59 20.02
CA GLY A 162 5.39 -6.83 20.09
C GLY A 162 4.13 -7.59 19.75
N VAL A 163 3.04 -6.84 19.81
CA VAL A 163 1.72 -7.32 19.44
C VAL A 163 1.13 -6.38 18.40
N VAL A 164 0.52 -6.95 17.37
CA VAL A 164 -0.15 -6.21 16.30
C VAL A 164 -1.62 -6.62 16.29
N PRO A 165 -2.51 -5.93 17.04
CA PRO A 165 -3.94 -6.02 16.80
C PRO A 165 -4.26 -5.57 15.38
N TYR A 166 -5.12 -6.33 14.71
CA TYR A 166 -5.53 -6.04 13.34
C TYR A 166 -6.97 -6.50 13.07
N THR A 167 -7.56 -5.88 12.06
CA THR A 167 -8.77 -6.35 11.40
C THR A 167 -8.64 -6.12 9.90
N THR A 168 -9.21 -7.00 9.09
CA THR A 168 -9.28 -6.88 7.64
C THR A 168 -10.50 -7.62 7.11
N ASP A 169 -11.06 -7.13 6.02
CA ASP A 169 -12.17 -7.75 5.31
C ASP A 169 -11.72 -8.84 4.33
N ALA A 170 -10.47 -8.84 3.89
CA ALA A 170 -10.04 -9.70 2.78
C ALA A 170 -8.56 -10.09 2.75
N LEU A 171 -7.74 -9.65 3.70
CA LEU A 171 -6.27 -9.85 3.64
C LEU A 171 -5.77 -11.04 4.47
N GLY A 172 -6.65 -11.72 5.19
CA GLY A 172 -6.34 -12.91 5.99
C GLY A 172 -5.45 -12.63 7.19
N ALA A 173 -5.09 -13.69 7.91
CA ALA A 173 -4.31 -13.58 9.14
C ALA A 173 -2.89 -13.00 8.94
N ALA A 174 -2.30 -13.22 7.75
CA ALA A 174 -1.00 -12.65 7.38
C ALA A 174 -1.00 -11.11 7.41
N TYR A 175 -2.17 -10.47 7.31
CA TYR A 175 -2.27 -9.02 7.47
C TYR A 175 -1.76 -8.53 8.84
N GLY A 176 -1.84 -9.35 9.89
CA GLY A 176 -1.33 -8.99 11.21
C GLY A 176 0.16 -8.64 11.22
N PHE A 177 0.97 -9.40 10.49
CA PHE A 177 2.40 -9.11 10.33
C PHE A 177 2.93 -9.67 9.01
N GLU A 178 3.09 -8.80 8.02
CA GLU A 178 3.66 -9.11 6.71
C GLU A 178 4.55 -7.94 6.29
N LEU A 179 5.70 -8.20 5.66
CA LEU A 179 6.71 -7.19 5.31
C LEU A 179 6.68 -6.73 3.84
N LEU A 180 5.58 -6.96 3.14
CA LEU A 180 5.31 -6.58 1.74
C LEU A 180 6.12 -7.32 0.67
N ASN A 181 6.75 -8.45 1.01
CA ASN A 181 7.66 -9.15 0.08
C ASN A 181 7.36 -10.63 -0.09
N THR A 182 6.45 -11.21 0.70
CA THR A 182 6.19 -12.66 0.67
C THR A 182 5.06 -13.05 -0.29
N GLY A 183 4.24 -12.08 -0.73
CA GLY A 183 3.01 -12.34 -1.48
C GLY A 183 1.91 -13.03 -0.66
N THR A 184 2.00 -13.01 0.68
CA THR A 184 1.00 -13.64 1.56
C THR A 184 -0.32 -12.87 1.65
N VAL A 185 -0.28 -11.54 1.45
CA VAL A 185 -1.47 -10.67 1.47
C VAL A 185 -1.83 -10.20 0.05
N ARG A 186 -3.13 -10.18 -0.27
CA ARG A 186 -3.61 -10.04 -1.66
C ARG A 186 -3.41 -8.65 -2.26
N ASN A 187 -3.37 -7.60 -1.42
CA ASN A 187 -3.23 -6.20 -1.84
C ASN A 187 -1.77 -5.83 -2.15
N VAL A 188 -0.85 -6.76 -1.92
CA VAL A 188 0.58 -6.56 -2.18
C VAL A 188 0.98 -7.46 -3.33
N ARG A 189 0.74 -6.94 -4.53
CA ARG A 189 0.91 -7.68 -5.78
C ARG A 189 2.28 -7.38 -6.36
N VAL A 190 3.27 -8.22 -6.05
CA VAL A 190 4.52 -8.24 -6.82
C VAL A 190 4.26 -8.79 -8.24
N ASN A 191 3.26 -9.66 -8.37
CA ASN A 191 2.71 -10.15 -9.63
C ASN A 191 1.17 -10.11 -9.57
N GLU A 192 0.52 -9.73 -10.69
CA GLU A 192 -0.94 -9.69 -10.79
C GLU A 192 -1.57 -11.10 -10.78
N HIS A 193 -0.85 -12.11 -11.27
CA HIS A 193 -1.24 -13.53 -11.23
C HIS A 193 -0.91 -14.18 -9.88
N ARG A 194 -1.35 -13.55 -8.78
CA ARG A 194 -0.95 -13.93 -7.42
C ARG A 194 -1.28 -15.38 -7.06
N SER A 195 -2.37 -15.95 -7.57
CA SER A 195 -2.75 -17.35 -7.35
C SER A 195 -1.82 -18.34 -8.03
N GLU A 196 -1.05 -17.90 -9.03
CA GLU A 196 -0.07 -18.72 -9.73
C GLU A 196 1.32 -18.58 -9.09
N THR A 197 1.61 -17.44 -8.45
CA THR A 197 2.95 -17.13 -7.91
C THR A 197 3.07 -17.20 -6.39
N SER A 198 1.96 -17.25 -5.65
CA SER A 198 1.96 -17.35 -4.18
C SER A 198 1.13 -18.55 -3.75
N ALA A 199 1.78 -19.52 -3.08
CA ALA A 199 1.11 -20.68 -2.51
C ALA A 199 0.00 -20.28 -1.52
N GLN A 200 0.22 -19.21 -0.76
CA GLN A 200 -0.76 -18.70 0.19
C GLN A 200 -2.01 -18.15 -0.51
N GLN A 201 -1.82 -17.48 -1.64
CA GLN A 201 -2.95 -16.99 -2.44
C GLN A 201 -3.63 -18.12 -3.21
N TYR A 202 -2.88 -19.13 -3.65
CA TYR A 202 -3.40 -20.33 -4.31
C TYR A 202 -4.37 -21.10 -3.40
N ILE A 203 -4.03 -21.29 -2.12
CA ILE A 203 -4.90 -21.99 -1.15
C ILE A 203 -6.02 -21.09 -0.59
N GLY A 204 -6.12 -19.83 -1.01
CA GLY A 204 -7.25 -18.97 -0.69
C GLY A 204 -7.30 -18.43 0.73
N THR A 205 -6.17 -18.13 1.39
CA THR A 205 -6.20 -17.59 2.77
C THR A 205 -6.64 -16.13 2.88
N ALA A 206 -6.83 -15.44 1.76
CA ALA A 206 -7.24 -14.03 1.68
C ALA A 206 -8.72 -13.88 2.05
N THR A 207 -9.00 -13.89 3.35
CA THR A 207 -10.34 -13.91 3.94
C THR A 207 -10.48 -12.80 5.00
N PRO A 208 -11.71 -12.46 5.43
CA PRO A 208 -11.89 -11.59 6.59
C PRO A 208 -11.20 -12.17 7.82
N ALA A 209 -10.48 -11.33 8.55
CA ALA A 209 -9.75 -11.76 9.75
C ALA A 209 -9.63 -10.60 10.75
N THR A 210 -9.85 -10.93 12.03
CA THR A 210 -9.61 -10.02 13.16
C THR A 210 -8.83 -10.78 14.21
N GLY A 211 -7.78 -10.17 14.76
CA GLY A 211 -6.95 -10.84 15.75
C GLY A 211 -5.76 -10.00 16.19
N ALA A 212 -4.78 -10.68 16.78
CA ALA A 212 -3.52 -10.09 17.18
C ALA A 212 -2.36 -10.99 16.74
N ALA A 213 -1.38 -10.42 16.05
CA ALA A 213 -0.13 -11.12 15.75
C ALA A 213 0.89 -10.86 16.87
N PHE A 214 1.50 -11.92 17.39
CA PHE A 214 2.64 -11.81 18.30
C PHE A 214 3.91 -11.94 17.48
N VAL A 215 4.80 -10.97 17.60
CA VAL A 215 5.92 -10.79 16.68
C VAL A 215 7.22 -10.72 17.47
N LEU A 216 8.23 -11.43 16.94
CA LEU A 216 9.63 -11.24 17.27
C LEU A 216 10.35 -10.95 15.95
N TYR A 217 11.01 -9.80 15.87
CA TYR A 217 11.71 -9.30 14.68
C TYR A 217 13.11 -8.84 15.05
#